data_AF-A0A811GCA4-F1
#
_entry.id   AF-A0A811GCA4-F1
#
_cell.length_a   1.000
_cell.length_b   1.000
_cell.length_c   1.000
_cell.angle_alpha   90.00
_cell.angle_beta   90.00
_cell.angle_gamma   90.00
#
_symmetry.space_group_name_H-M   'P 1'
#
loop_
_entity.id
_entity.type
_entity.pdbx_description
1 polymer ?
#
loop_
_entity_poly.entity_id
_entity_poly.type
_entity_poly.pdbx_seq_one_letter_code
_entity_poly.pdbx_strand_id
1 'polypeptide(L)'
;MHALAQFPSQGDLIKFIYDALGIIPSKSEQILDLKIENKSLQKSLQRFAKEEGSNFLENFDLHMQALHSAIADLFPTWHLQHSILDTLKDLFQCYLGAVLENHTYLNKKDSFEFIIQTTILPRLPISILKYKKSYADFFKDVHAPQDFYWFLETNNQTPLSNIMQWIYTSENLDQNNFHSLEQGLLTTSESDQQEKDLWNVDNWLKDKTVPAFAMLKATFDRAFKSHAIPKERQEGYLFFLLIARFCTYCSQQIKENYGTSFLQTMSEKLRSYLDAIYKDFHIFYNDEMKAIMNEQRNIMASDPYNIENNVNIEEMTNFLVFQSFQKNCLQAGAELALHVQRVGHTNDLPDFDDHFPANFNLITLKDGFRYLQSQANPEQFLANIENYHHGYFDVLNKQMSFENWFKEYQSCHNYIVYPWLEQWIRGVLLFKQNDIAEALNFMDSAFKTIRYSAGKHQECFLEDYLLISLANPKGYKSFKQAYKWGTFMNHFGGLKPLFNLESDEEIKQLYQAKKDAFKAFEKMKNKMDMKTLAKMVFHWRYDQG
;
A
#
# COMPACT_ATOMS: atom_id res chain seq x y z
N MET A 1 19.70 -7.32 -20.16
CA MET A 1 18.74 -6.19 -20.10
C MET A 1 18.67 -5.78 -18.63
N HIS A 2 19.12 -4.59 -18.28
CA HIS A 2 19.10 -4.15 -16.87
C HIS A 2 17.66 -3.89 -16.43
N ALA A 3 17.33 -4.22 -15.18
CA ALA A 3 16.01 -3.96 -14.61
C ALA A 3 15.83 -2.45 -14.41
N LEU A 4 14.71 -1.90 -14.89
CA LEU A 4 14.37 -0.48 -14.75
C LEU A 4 14.19 -0.10 -13.27
N ALA A 5 14.59 1.11 -12.92
CA ALA A 5 14.33 1.67 -11.60
C ALA A 5 12.87 2.13 -11.47
N GLN A 6 12.11 1.50 -10.56
CA GLN A 6 10.69 1.79 -10.33
C GLN A 6 10.20 1.11 -9.04
N PHE A 7 9.21 1.68 -8.38
CA PHE A 7 8.41 0.98 -7.38
C PHE A 7 7.42 0.00 -8.05
N PRO A 8 6.86 -0.97 -7.30
CA PRO A 8 5.75 -1.80 -7.79
C PRO A 8 4.55 -0.97 -8.29
N SER A 9 3.76 -1.48 -9.24
CA SER A 9 2.52 -0.78 -9.60
C SER A 9 1.44 -0.99 -8.53
N GLN A 10 0.40 -0.15 -8.50
CA GLN A 10 -0.79 -0.42 -7.67
C GLN A 10 -1.41 -1.79 -7.97
N GLY A 11 -1.37 -2.21 -9.24
CA GLY A 11 -1.90 -3.50 -9.66
C GLY A 11 -1.03 -4.66 -9.21
N ASP A 12 0.29 -4.49 -9.13
CA ASP A 12 1.20 -5.46 -8.51
C ASP A 12 0.79 -5.69 -7.04
N LEU A 13 0.51 -4.61 -6.29
CA LEU A 13 0.14 -4.68 -4.87
C LEU A 13 -1.24 -5.31 -4.65
N ILE A 14 -2.27 -4.88 -5.39
CA ILE A 14 -3.61 -5.48 -5.27
C ILE A 14 -3.57 -6.97 -5.63
N LYS A 15 -2.86 -7.34 -6.69
CA LYS A 15 -2.67 -8.75 -7.05
C LYS A 15 -1.97 -9.51 -5.92
N PHE A 16 -0.92 -8.94 -5.32
CA PHE A 16 -0.26 -9.55 -4.17
C PHE A 16 -1.24 -9.77 -3.01
N ILE A 17 -2.10 -8.80 -2.68
CA ILE A 17 -3.11 -8.94 -1.62
C ILE A 17 -4.07 -10.10 -1.91
N TYR A 18 -4.55 -10.22 -3.15
CA TYR A 18 -5.39 -11.35 -3.56
C TYR A 18 -4.68 -12.70 -3.43
N ASP A 19 -3.43 -12.78 -3.89
CA ASP A 19 -2.62 -13.99 -3.82
C ASP A 19 -2.31 -14.37 -2.35
N ALA A 20 -2.04 -13.37 -1.50
CA ALA A 20 -1.73 -13.51 -0.07
C ALA A 20 -2.96 -13.86 0.78
N LEU A 21 -4.15 -13.34 0.46
CA LEU A 21 -5.39 -13.77 1.10
C LEU A 21 -5.88 -15.11 0.56
N GLY A 22 -5.53 -15.47 -0.67
CA GLY A 22 -6.00 -16.70 -1.31
C GLY A 22 -7.47 -16.68 -1.66
N ILE A 23 -8.04 -15.47 -1.68
CA ILE A 23 -9.42 -15.19 -2.08
C ILE A 23 -9.37 -14.93 -3.58
N ILE A 24 -9.12 -15.98 -4.36
CA ILE A 24 -9.42 -15.94 -5.78
C ILE A 24 -10.85 -16.47 -5.88
N PRO A 25 -11.83 -15.73 -6.43
CA PRO A 25 -13.16 -16.27 -6.61
C PRO A 25 -13.06 -17.47 -7.58
N SER A 26 -13.01 -18.68 -7.04
CA SER A 26 -12.83 -19.90 -7.83
C SER A 26 -14.19 -20.42 -8.27
N LYS A 27 -14.30 -20.69 -9.58
CA LYS A 27 -15.25 -21.61 -10.24
C LYS A 27 -16.51 -21.97 -9.44
N SER A 28 -17.64 -21.38 -9.83
CA SER A 28 -18.93 -22.07 -9.91
C SER A 28 -19.32 -22.95 -8.70
N GLU A 29 -19.04 -22.51 -7.49
CA GLU A 29 -19.96 -22.77 -6.39
C GLU A 29 -20.69 -21.44 -6.17
N GLN A 30 -22.02 -21.51 -6.23
CA GLN A 30 -22.89 -20.37 -6.05
C GLN A 30 -22.66 -19.76 -4.65
N ILE A 31 -21.73 -18.82 -4.56
CA ILE A 31 -21.87 -17.67 -3.68
C ILE A 31 -22.68 -16.67 -4.53
N LEU A 32 -23.94 -16.43 -4.14
CA LEU A 32 -25.05 -15.94 -4.98
C LEU A 32 -24.85 -14.59 -5.70
N ASP A 33 -25.57 -14.48 -6.83
CA ASP A 33 -26.08 -13.31 -7.59
C ASP A 33 -25.16 -12.21 -8.16
N LEU A 34 -23.84 -12.27 -8.00
CA LEU A 34 -22.93 -11.51 -8.87
C LEU A 34 -22.36 -12.41 -9.97
N LYS A 35 -22.92 -12.32 -11.19
CA LYS A 35 -22.34 -12.88 -12.42
C LYS A 35 -21.02 -12.17 -12.75
N ILE A 36 -19.95 -12.47 -12.03
CA ILE A 36 -18.59 -12.15 -12.47
C ILE A 36 -18.11 -13.37 -13.26
N GLU A 37 -18.14 -13.28 -14.59
CA GLU A 37 -17.63 -14.35 -15.45
C GLU A 37 -16.16 -14.64 -15.12
N ASN A 38 -15.94 -15.80 -14.50
CA ASN A 38 -14.73 -16.20 -13.78
C ASN A 38 -13.46 -16.33 -14.67
N LYS A 39 -13.58 -16.25 -16.01
CA LYS A 39 -12.42 -16.13 -16.92
C LYS A 39 -11.90 -14.69 -17.07
N SER A 40 -12.61 -13.69 -16.55
CA SER A 40 -12.28 -12.27 -16.71
C SER A 40 -11.37 -11.72 -15.61
N LEU A 41 -11.49 -12.16 -14.35
CA LEU A 41 -10.81 -11.49 -13.22
C LEU A 41 -9.30 -11.69 -13.16
N GLN A 42 -8.76 -12.91 -13.29
CA GLN A 42 -7.29 -13.11 -13.30
C GLN A 42 -6.63 -12.39 -14.46
N LYS A 43 -7.26 -12.41 -15.64
CA LYS A 43 -6.81 -11.63 -16.80
C LYS A 43 -6.95 -10.12 -16.55
N SER A 44 -8.01 -9.69 -15.86
CA SER A 44 -8.21 -8.30 -15.46
C SER A 44 -7.12 -7.86 -14.49
N LEU A 45 -6.83 -8.62 -13.44
CA LEU A 45 -5.76 -8.37 -12.48
C LEU A 45 -4.38 -8.37 -13.15
N GLN A 46 -4.14 -9.27 -14.12
CA GLN A 46 -2.90 -9.26 -14.91
C GLN A 46 -2.78 -7.99 -15.79
N ARG A 47 -3.88 -7.56 -16.42
CA ARG A 47 -3.91 -6.31 -17.19
C ARG A 47 -3.78 -5.08 -16.30
N PHE A 48 -4.36 -5.13 -15.10
CA PHE A 48 -4.29 -4.09 -14.10
C PHE A 48 -2.88 -3.97 -13.50
N ALA A 49 -2.21 -5.09 -13.21
CA ALA A 49 -0.80 -5.11 -12.81
C ALA A 49 0.13 -4.50 -13.88
N LYS A 50 -0.18 -4.74 -15.16
CA LYS A 50 0.49 -4.10 -16.30
C LYS A 50 0.05 -2.66 -16.56
N GLU A 51 -0.97 -2.19 -15.85
CA GLU A 51 -1.63 -0.90 -16.04
C GLU A 51 -2.00 -0.61 -17.51
N GLU A 52 -2.57 -1.60 -18.19
CA GLU A 52 -3.03 -1.44 -19.56
C GLU A 52 -4.24 -0.49 -19.60
N GLY A 53 -4.06 0.72 -20.16
CA GLY A 53 -5.12 1.70 -20.37
C GLY A 53 -4.86 3.05 -19.69
N SER A 54 -5.93 3.83 -19.49
CA SER A 54 -5.89 5.13 -18.81
C SER A 54 -6.75 5.18 -17.54
N ASN A 55 -7.53 4.15 -17.25
CA ASN A 55 -8.54 4.16 -16.18
C ASN A 55 -7.93 3.70 -14.85
N PHE A 56 -6.93 4.43 -14.36
CA PHE A 56 -6.13 4.00 -13.21
C PHE A 56 -6.97 3.91 -11.94
N LEU A 57 -7.70 4.98 -11.59
CA LEU A 57 -8.55 5.03 -10.40
C LEU A 57 -9.76 4.11 -10.53
N GLU A 58 -10.42 4.07 -11.68
CA GLU A 58 -11.62 3.22 -11.84
C GLU A 58 -11.27 1.73 -11.76
N ASN A 59 -10.12 1.33 -12.35
CA ASN A 59 -9.66 -0.05 -12.22
C ASN A 59 -9.25 -0.38 -10.78
N PHE A 60 -8.65 0.58 -10.06
CA PHE A 60 -8.33 0.42 -8.64
C PHE A 60 -9.58 0.21 -7.81
N ASP A 61 -10.56 1.11 -7.94
CA ASP A 61 -11.82 1.06 -7.20
C ASP A 61 -12.60 -0.22 -7.51
N LEU A 62 -12.65 -0.65 -8.76
CA LEU A 62 -13.27 -1.90 -9.17
C LEU A 62 -12.69 -3.10 -8.41
N HIS A 63 -11.37 -3.20 -8.34
CA HIS A 63 -10.70 -4.31 -7.67
C HIS A 63 -10.78 -4.21 -6.14
N MET A 64 -10.71 -3.01 -5.57
CA MET A 64 -10.88 -2.81 -4.13
C MET A 64 -12.31 -3.09 -3.67
N GLN A 65 -13.32 -2.69 -4.44
CA GLN A 65 -14.72 -3.03 -4.18
C GLN A 65 -14.95 -4.54 -4.23
N ALA A 66 -14.39 -5.23 -5.23
CA ALA A 66 -14.48 -6.68 -5.31
C ALA A 66 -13.80 -7.38 -4.12
N LEU A 67 -12.66 -6.87 -3.65
CA LEU A 67 -11.99 -7.36 -2.45
C LEU A 67 -12.84 -7.12 -1.20
N HIS A 68 -13.41 -5.91 -1.06
CA HIS A 68 -14.30 -5.55 0.05
C HIS A 68 -15.50 -6.50 0.12
N SER A 69 -16.21 -6.70 -1.00
CA SER A 69 -17.34 -7.63 -1.06
C SER A 69 -16.93 -9.05 -0.66
N ALA A 70 -15.79 -9.55 -1.15
CA ALA A 70 -15.33 -10.88 -0.81
C ALA A 70 -14.99 -11.05 0.68
N ILE A 71 -14.48 -10.02 1.34
CA ILE A 71 -14.23 -10.03 2.79
C ILE A 71 -15.54 -9.93 3.58
N ALA A 72 -16.47 -9.08 3.14
CA ALA A 72 -17.79 -8.94 3.76
C ALA A 72 -18.61 -10.25 3.70
N ASP A 73 -18.52 -10.99 2.60
CA ASP A 73 -19.16 -12.30 2.46
C ASP A 73 -18.56 -13.36 3.38
N LEU A 74 -17.28 -13.22 3.75
CA LEU A 74 -16.60 -14.16 4.64
C LEU A 74 -16.93 -13.93 6.12
N PHE A 75 -17.14 -12.67 6.50
CA PHE A 75 -17.31 -12.27 7.90
C PHE A 75 -18.55 -11.41 8.06
N PRO A 76 -19.69 -11.96 8.52
CA PRO A 76 -20.86 -11.16 8.87
C PRO A 76 -20.57 -10.04 9.88
N THR A 77 -19.58 -10.22 10.75
CA THR A 77 -19.20 -9.26 11.78
C THR A 77 -18.33 -8.15 11.19
N TRP A 78 -18.87 -6.93 11.15
CA TRP A 78 -18.22 -5.78 10.52
C TRP A 78 -16.87 -5.42 11.16
N HIS A 79 -16.70 -5.58 12.49
CA HIS A 79 -15.42 -5.33 13.17
C HIS A 79 -14.27 -6.16 12.58
N LEU A 80 -14.52 -7.42 12.25
CA LEU A 80 -13.54 -8.31 11.64
C LEU A 80 -13.20 -7.87 10.21
N GLN A 81 -14.21 -7.50 9.42
CA GLN A 81 -14.03 -6.97 8.07
C GLN A 81 -13.14 -5.71 8.08
N HIS A 82 -13.50 -4.73 8.91
CA HIS A 82 -12.83 -3.44 9.01
C HIS A 82 -11.40 -3.59 9.54
N SER A 83 -11.17 -4.46 10.53
CA SER A 83 -9.81 -4.73 11.04
C SER A 83 -8.85 -5.24 9.95
N ILE A 84 -9.36 -5.93 8.92
CA ILE A 84 -8.56 -6.36 7.77
C ILE A 84 -8.46 -5.23 6.74
N LEU A 85 -9.60 -4.75 6.25
CA LEU A 85 -9.68 -3.87 5.09
C LEU A 85 -9.08 -2.50 5.39
N ASP A 86 -9.34 -1.94 6.57
CA ASP A 86 -8.83 -0.63 6.91
C ASP A 86 -7.33 -0.67 7.24
N THR A 87 -6.82 -1.78 7.77
CA THR A 87 -5.38 -2.00 7.93
C THR A 87 -4.67 -2.02 6.58
N LEU A 88 -5.23 -2.75 5.60
CA LEU A 88 -4.69 -2.77 4.22
C LEU A 88 -4.75 -1.38 3.58
N LYS A 89 -5.84 -0.64 3.79
CA LYS A 89 -6.01 0.74 3.30
C LYS A 89 -4.97 1.68 3.89
N ASP A 90 -4.75 1.65 5.21
CA ASP A 90 -3.73 2.46 5.90
C ASP A 90 -2.33 2.21 5.32
N LEU A 91 -1.97 0.95 5.05
CA LEU A 91 -0.68 0.58 4.45
C LEU A 91 -0.57 1.04 2.99
N PHE A 92 -1.63 0.85 2.21
CA PHE A 92 -1.66 1.26 0.80
C PHE A 92 -1.55 2.79 0.65
N GLN A 93 -2.21 3.56 1.51
CA GLN A 93 -2.08 5.02 1.52
C GLN A 93 -0.63 5.46 1.84
N CYS A 94 0.03 4.80 2.80
CA CYS A 94 1.43 5.10 3.12
C CYS A 94 2.37 4.72 1.98
N TYR A 95 2.11 3.60 1.32
CA TYR A 95 2.81 3.20 0.10
C TYR A 95 2.71 4.28 -0.98
N LEU A 96 1.50 4.72 -1.30
CA LEU A 96 1.30 5.74 -2.32
C LEU A 96 1.95 7.07 -1.94
N GLY A 97 1.81 7.50 -0.68
CA GLY A 97 2.52 8.68 -0.18
C GLY A 97 4.04 8.57 -0.41
N ALA A 98 4.63 7.41 -0.12
CA ALA A 98 6.06 7.18 -0.34
C ALA A 98 6.44 7.20 -1.83
N VAL A 99 5.63 6.64 -2.73
CA VAL A 99 5.86 6.69 -4.19
C VAL A 99 5.73 8.11 -4.76
N LEU A 100 4.83 8.91 -4.19
CA LEU A 100 4.58 10.29 -4.61
C LEU A 100 5.65 11.26 -4.09
N GLU A 101 6.21 11.00 -2.92
CA GLU A 101 7.25 11.84 -2.32
C GLU A 101 8.65 11.41 -2.75
N ASN A 102 8.93 10.11 -2.78
CA ASN A 102 10.28 9.58 -2.99
C ASN A 102 10.56 9.30 -4.46
N HIS A 103 11.79 9.60 -4.82
CA HIS A 103 12.39 9.20 -6.07
C HIS A 103 13.16 7.89 -5.89
N THR A 104 13.07 6.96 -6.85
CA THR A 104 13.87 5.72 -6.80
C THR A 104 14.84 5.64 -7.97
N TYR A 105 16.04 5.16 -7.62
CA TYR A 105 17.13 4.77 -8.52
C TYR A 105 17.37 3.25 -8.46
N LEU A 106 16.61 2.54 -7.64
CA LEU A 106 16.72 1.12 -7.37
C LEU A 106 15.79 0.34 -8.30
N ASN A 107 16.16 -0.89 -8.67
CA ASN A 107 15.26 -1.77 -9.40
C ASN A 107 13.99 -2.08 -8.58
N LYS A 108 12.98 -2.71 -9.18
CA LYS A 108 11.70 -2.99 -8.53
C LYS A 108 11.80 -3.76 -7.21
N LYS A 109 12.68 -4.77 -7.14
CA LYS A 109 12.87 -5.60 -5.95
C LYS A 109 13.46 -4.76 -4.82
N ASP A 110 14.57 -4.08 -5.09
CA ASP A 110 15.29 -3.28 -4.10
C ASP A 110 14.48 -2.04 -3.68
N SER A 111 13.71 -1.45 -4.60
CA SER A 111 12.73 -0.40 -4.29
C SER A 111 11.64 -0.88 -3.34
N PHE A 112 11.17 -2.12 -3.48
CA PHE A 112 10.18 -2.67 -2.57
C PHE A 112 10.77 -3.02 -1.20
N GLU A 113 12.02 -3.52 -1.15
CA GLU A 113 12.77 -3.68 0.10
C GLU A 113 12.89 -2.36 0.86
N PHE A 114 13.28 -1.28 0.15
CA PHE A 114 13.32 0.07 0.69
C PHE A 114 11.99 0.46 1.34
N ILE A 115 10.89 0.32 0.60
CA ILE A 115 9.54 0.65 1.09
C ILE A 115 9.12 -0.22 2.27
N ILE A 116 9.48 -1.51 2.28
CA ILE A 116 9.22 -2.40 3.42
C ILE A 116 9.88 -1.84 4.68
N GLN A 117 11.15 -1.47 4.60
CA GLN A 117 11.94 -1.00 5.74
C GLN A 117 11.55 0.41 6.20
N THR A 118 11.35 1.33 5.25
CA THR A 118 11.15 2.76 5.57
C THR A 118 9.69 3.15 5.79
N THR A 119 8.74 2.35 5.32
CA THR A 119 7.33 2.74 5.26
C THR A 119 6.40 1.69 5.83
N ILE A 120 6.39 0.47 5.28
CA ILE A 120 5.42 -0.56 5.68
C ILE A 120 5.68 -1.04 7.11
N LEU A 121 6.92 -1.37 7.45
CA LEU A 121 7.28 -1.93 8.76
C LEU A 121 7.02 -0.96 9.92
N PRO A 122 7.37 0.34 9.84
CA PRO A 122 6.96 1.31 10.85
C PRO A 122 5.44 1.54 10.86
N ARG A 123 4.75 1.51 9.72
CA ARG A 123 3.31 1.82 9.68
C ARG A 123 2.42 0.69 10.23
N LEU A 124 2.81 -0.56 10.01
CA LEU A 124 1.99 -1.72 10.37
C LEU A 124 1.62 -1.77 11.87
N PRO A 125 2.56 -1.60 12.84
CA PRO A 125 2.25 -1.54 14.27
C PRO A 125 1.23 -0.46 14.63
N ILE A 126 1.31 0.71 13.99
CA ILE A 126 0.40 1.84 14.20
C ILE A 126 -1.02 1.43 13.83
N SER A 127 -1.20 0.82 12.65
CA SER A 127 -2.51 0.39 12.17
C SER A 127 -3.08 -0.78 12.99
N ILE A 128 -2.26 -1.78 13.34
CA ILE A 128 -2.66 -2.88 14.24
C ILE A 128 -3.14 -2.34 15.59
N LEU A 129 -2.36 -1.44 16.21
CA LEU A 129 -2.73 -0.85 17.50
C LEU A 129 -4.03 -0.05 17.38
N LYS A 130 -4.18 0.77 16.33
CA LYS A 130 -5.39 1.56 16.05
C LYS A 130 -6.63 0.70 16.12
N TYR A 131 -6.74 -0.32 15.27
CA TYR A 131 -7.97 -1.11 15.18
C TYR A 131 -8.16 -2.03 16.39
N LYS A 132 -7.09 -2.57 16.98
CA LYS A 132 -7.21 -3.35 18.22
C LYS A 132 -7.71 -2.52 19.40
N LYS A 133 -7.28 -1.26 19.52
CA LYS A 133 -7.70 -0.37 20.61
C LYS A 133 -9.05 0.29 20.35
N SER A 134 -9.32 0.67 19.11
CA SER A 134 -10.62 1.23 18.72
C SER A 134 -11.76 0.24 18.92
N TYR A 135 -11.55 -1.03 18.56
CA TYR A 135 -12.53 -2.11 18.72
C TYR A 135 -12.28 -2.96 19.97
N ALA A 136 -11.70 -2.37 21.02
CA ALA A 136 -11.27 -3.12 22.20
C ALA A 136 -12.41 -3.90 22.86
N ASP A 137 -13.63 -3.35 22.91
CA ASP A 137 -14.78 -4.03 23.51
C ASP A 137 -15.19 -5.27 22.73
N PHE A 138 -15.28 -5.17 21.40
CA PHE A 138 -15.53 -6.31 20.54
C PHE A 138 -14.47 -7.40 20.75
N PHE A 139 -13.18 -7.03 20.74
CA PHE A 139 -12.10 -8.01 20.89
C PHE A 139 -11.94 -8.60 22.29
N LYS A 140 -12.60 -8.07 23.33
CA LYS A 140 -12.61 -8.71 24.66
C LYS A 140 -13.30 -10.07 24.65
N ASP A 141 -14.34 -10.20 23.84
CA ASP A 141 -15.17 -11.41 23.79
C ASP A 141 -14.76 -12.38 22.67
N VAL A 142 -13.84 -11.95 21.79
CA VAL A 142 -13.30 -12.81 20.72
C VAL A 142 -12.32 -13.83 21.31
N HIS A 143 -12.62 -15.11 21.10
CA HIS A 143 -11.70 -16.20 21.42
C HIS A 143 -10.47 -16.16 20.50
N ALA A 144 -9.32 -15.73 21.04
CA ALA A 144 -8.10 -15.47 20.29
C ALA A 144 -6.91 -16.31 20.78
N PRO A 145 -5.85 -16.49 19.95
CA PRO A 145 -4.60 -17.07 20.39
C PRO A 145 -3.95 -16.27 21.53
N GLN A 146 -3.41 -16.98 22.53
CA GLN A 146 -2.78 -16.36 23.71
C GLN A 146 -1.43 -15.72 23.39
N ASP A 147 -0.63 -16.36 22.52
CA ASP A 147 0.61 -15.76 22.04
C ASP A 147 0.28 -14.59 21.12
N PHE A 148 0.61 -13.36 21.52
CA PHE A 148 0.35 -12.17 20.74
C PHE A 148 1.01 -12.19 19.35
N TYR A 149 2.16 -12.85 19.19
CA TYR A 149 2.91 -12.87 17.93
C TYR A 149 2.62 -14.09 17.07
N TRP A 150 1.46 -14.73 17.23
CA TRP A 150 1.03 -15.91 16.48
C TRP A 150 1.13 -15.75 14.95
N PHE A 151 1.12 -14.51 14.45
CA PHE A 151 1.21 -14.15 13.04
C PHE A 151 2.65 -14.03 12.50
N LEU A 152 3.67 -14.19 13.36
CA LEU A 152 5.08 -14.22 12.94
C LEU A 152 5.55 -15.65 12.76
N GLU A 153 6.36 -15.87 11.73
CA GLU A 153 6.99 -17.16 11.52
C GLU A 153 8.08 -17.44 12.58
N THR A 154 8.13 -18.67 13.06
CA THR A 154 9.20 -19.17 13.95
C THR A 154 10.00 -20.26 13.23
N ASN A 155 11.15 -20.65 13.77
CA ASN A 155 12.03 -21.66 13.17
C ASN A 155 11.33 -23.02 12.90
N ASN A 156 10.24 -23.32 13.60
CA ASN A 156 9.58 -24.63 13.56
C ASN A 156 8.15 -24.59 13.01
N GLN A 157 7.55 -23.40 12.86
CA GLN A 157 6.12 -23.26 12.58
C GLN A 157 5.82 -21.99 11.79
N THR A 158 5.04 -22.14 10.73
CA THR A 158 4.41 -21.02 10.03
C THR A 158 3.20 -20.49 10.80
N PRO A 159 2.80 -19.23 10.60
CA PRO A 159 1.59 -18.68 11.20
C PRO A 159 0.35 -19.54 10.96
N LEU A 160 0.18 -20.07 9.74
CA LEU A 160 -0.95 -20.93 9.40
C LEU A 160 -0.92 -22.22 10.21
N SER A 161 0.23 -22.90 10.28
CA SER A 161 0.36 -24.13 11.06
C SER A 161 0.09 -23.91 12.56
N ASN A 162 0.54 -22.78 13.10
CA ASN A 162 0.31 -22.37 14.49
C ASN A 162 -1.19 -22.19 14.78
N ILE A 163 -1.89 -21.42 13.95
CA ILE A 163 -3.33 -21.18 14.12
C ILE A 163 -4.15 -22.47 13.94
N MET A 164 -3.78 -23.35 13.01
CA MET A 164 -4.44 -24.64 12.87
C MET A 164 -4.33 -25.48 14.15
N GLN A 165 -3.13 -25.55 14.75
CA GLN A 165 -2.90 -26.26 16.02
C GLN A 165 -3.64 -25.61 17.20
N TRP A 166 -3.69 -24.27 17.23
CA TRP A 166 -4.46 -23.54 18.24
C TRP A 166 -5.96 -23.84 18.16
N ILE A 167 -6.54 -23.97 16.96
CA ILE A 167 -7.94 -24.37 16.78
C ILE A 167 -8.18 -25.76 17.36
N TYR A 168 -7.33 -26.73 17.03
CA TYR A 168 -7.46 -28.10 17.53
C TYR A 168 -7.40 -28.15 19.06
N THR A 169 -6.42 -27.46 19.64
CA THR A 169 -6.24 -27.37 21.09
C THR A 169 -7.42 -26.66 21.77
N SER A 170 -7.98 -25.62 21.15
CA SER A 170 -9.13 -24.88 21.68
C SER A 170 -10.39 -25.75 21.79
N GLU A 171 -10.54 -26.73 20.90
CA GLU A 171 -11.65 -27.68 20.91
C GLU A 171 -11.30 -28.99 21.65
N ASN A 172 -10.12 -29.06 22.29
CA ASN A 172 -9.60 -30.24 22.98
C ASN A 172 -9.51 -31.49 22.07
N LEU A 173 -9.19 -31.28 20.80
CA LEU A 173 -9.04 -32.33 19.80
C LEU A 173 -7.62 -32.30 19.23
N ASP A 174 -7.16 -33.44 18.73
CA ASP A 174 -6.00 -33.45 17.83
C ASP A 174 -6.45 -33.27 16.37
N GLN A 175 -5.49 -33.09 15.47
CA GLN A 175 -5.75 -32.93 14.04
C GLN A 175 -6.63 -34.04 13.46
N ASN A 176 -6.37 -35.30 13.81
CA ASN A 176 -7.07 -36.43 13.23
C ASN A 176 -8.51 -36.48 13.71
N ASN A 177 -8.73 -36.31 15.01
CA ASN A 177 -10.06 -36.31 15.61
C ASN A 177 -10.88 -35.10 15.19
N PHE A 178 -10.24 -33.94 15.01
CA PHE A 178 -10.92 -32.72 14.54
C PHE A 178 -11.49 -32.88 13.12
N HIS A 179 -10.72 -33.46 12.20
CA HIS A 179 -11.17 -33.65 10.80
C HIS A 179 -11.80 -35.01 10.54
N SER A 180 -11.91 -35.89 11.55
CA SER A 180 -12.58 -37.17 11.39
C SER A 180 -14.09 -37.01 11.56
N LEU A 181 -14.84 -37.47 10.57
CA LEU A 181 -16.30 -37.57 10.65
C LEU A 181 -16.66 -38.90 11.34
N GLU A 182 -17.81 -38.99 12.01
CA GLU A 182 -18.23 -40.22 12.71
C GLU A 182 -18.40 -41.40 11.73
N GLN A 183 -17.44 -42.31 11.71
CA GLN A 183 -17.29 -43.40 10.71
C GLN A 183 -18.48 -44.36 10.60
N GLY A 184 -19.34 -44.45 11.63
CA GLY A 184 -20.48 -45.37 11.66
C GLY A 184 -21.66 -44.98 10.75
N LEU A 185 -21.65 -43.77 10.16
CA LEU A 185 -22.79 -43.19 9.43
C LEU A 185 -22.42 -42.59 8.06
N LEU A 186 -21.17 -42.74 7.61
CA LEU A 186 -20.67 -42.08 6.40
C LEU A 186 -20.97 -42.88 5.13
N THR A 187 -21.37 -42.18 4.09
CA THR A 187 -21.36 -42.68 2.71
C THR A 187 -19.92 -42.85 2.20
N THR A 188 -19.72 -43.67 1.16
CA THR A 188 -18.40 -43.84 0.53
C THR A 188 -17.79 -42.51 0.08
N SER A 189 -18.60 -41.59 -0.44
CA SER A 189 -18.17 -40.24 -0.82
C SER A 189 -17.70 -39.38 0.36
N GLU A 190 -18.28 -39.55 1.54
CA GLU A 190 -17.87 -38.80 2.74
C GLU A 190 -16.57 -39.35 3.32
N SER A 191 -16.37 -40.67 3.24
CA SER A 191 -15.10 -41.32 3.60
C SER A 191 -13.94 -40.83 2.71
N ASP A 192 -14.13 -40.78 1.38
CA ASP A 192 -13.12 -40.28 0.44
C ASP A 192 -12.79 -38.80 0.69
N GLN A 193 -13.81 -38.00 1.03
CA GLN A 193 -13.63 -36.57 1.31
C GLN A 193 -12.87 -36.33 2.63
N GLN A 194 -13.12 -37.15 3.66
CA GLN A 194 -12.39 -37.11 4.93
C GLN A 194 -10.91 -37.44 4.74
N GLU A 195 -10.58 -38.49 3.97
CA GLU A 195 -9.18 -38.86 3.69
C GLU A 195 -8.46 -37.72 2.96
N LYS A 196 -9.13 -37.10 1.99
CA LYS A 196 -8.62 -35.93 1.28
C LYS A 196 -8.38 -34.74 2.20
N ASP A 197 -9.27 -34.48 3.15
CA ASP A 197 -9.14 -33.39 4.11
C ASP A 197 -7.96 -33.62 5.06
N LEU A 198 -7.81 -34.84 5.59
CA LEU A 198 -6.66 -35.20 6.43
C LEU A 198 -5.34 -35.06 5.67
N TRP A 199 -5.29 -35.52 4.41
CA TRP A 199 -4.11 -35.38 3.55
C TRP A 199 -3.76 -33.91 3.27
N ASN A 200 -4.77 -33.09 3.00
CA ASN A 200 -4.60 -31.65 2.78
C ASN A 200 -4.02 -30.97 4.03
N VAL A 201 -4.63 -31.22 5.19
CA VAL A 201 -4.23 -30.61 6.47
C VAL A 201 -2.80 -31.02 6.85
N ASP A 202 -2.42 -32.29 6.64
CA ASP A 202 -1.05 -32.76 6.86
C ASP A 202 -0.03 -32.01 5.99
N ASN A 203 -0.37 -31.74 4.72
CA ASN A 203 0.50 -30.96 3.84
C ASN A 203 0.62 -29.50 4.25
N TRP A 204 -0.46 -28.88 4.74
CA TRP A 204 -0.44 -27.48 5.19
C TRP A 204 0.34 -27.31 6.50
N LEU A 205 0.20 -28.24 7.43
CA LEU A 205 0.96 -28.25 8.70
C LEU A 205 2.46 -28.45 8.49
N LYS A 206 2.85 -29.19 7.44
CA LYS A 206 4.25 -29.41 7.05
C LYS A 206 4.82 -28.31 6.14
N ASP A 207 4.10 -27.20 5.98
CA ASP A 207 4.47 -26.06 5.13
C ASP A 207 4.81 -26.45 3.68
N LYS A 208 4.19 -27.50 3.14
CA LYS A 208 4.46 -27.93 1.76
C LYS A 208 3.74 -27.08 0.73
N THR A 209 2.54 -26.60 1.06
CA THR A 209 1.71 -25.77 0.19
C THR A 209 0.87 -24.79 1.01
N VAL A 210 0.72 -23.55 0.52
CA VAL A 210 -0.23 -22.58 1.07
C VAL A 210 -1.58 -22.77 0.34
N PRO A 211 -2.66 -23.17 1.04
CA PRO A 211 -3.93 -23.47 0.39
C PRO A 211 -4.61 -22.23 -0.17
N ALA A 212 -5.47 -22.36 -1.18
CA ALA A 212 -6.48 -21.33 -1.46
C ALA A 212 -7.44 -21.21 -0.27
N PHE A 213 -7.90 -20.00 0.05
CA PHE A 213 -8.73 -19.81 1.26
C PHE A 213 -10.07 -20.52 1.17
N ALA A 214 -10.66 -20.61 -0.04
CA ALA A 214 -11.88 -21.39 -0.26
C ALA A 214 -11.72 -22.87 0.14
N MET A 215 -10.57 -23.47 -0.17
CA MET A 215 -10.27 -24.86 0.19
C MET A 215 -10.05 -25.02 1.69
N LEU A 216 -9.33 -24.08 2.31
CA LEU A 216 -9.12 -24.03 3.76
C LEU A 216 -10.46 -23.91 4.50
N LYS A 217 -11.29 -22.95 4.10
CA LYS A 217 -12.63 -22.72 4.65
C LYS A 217 -13.52 -23.96 4.51
N ALA A 218 -13.61 -24.55 3.32
CA ALA A 218 -14.46 -25.72 3.08
C ALA A 218 -14.04 -26.92 3.96
N THR A 219 -12.74 -27.11 4.16
CA THR A 219 -12.18 -28.17 5.01
C THR A 219 -12.58 -27.96 6.47
N PHE A 220 -12.35 -26.75 7.00
CA PHE A 220 -12.71 -26.43 8.38
C PHE A 220 -14.23 -26.38 8.59
N ASP A 221 -15.03 -25.88 7.64
CA ASP A 221 -16.49 -25.86 7.73
C ASP A 221 -17.10 -27.26 7.88
N ARG A 222 -16.52 -28.28 7.23
CA ARG A 222 -16.95 -29.68 7.39
C ARG A 222 -16.67 -30.17 8.81
N ALA A 223 -15.48 -29.93 9.33
CA ALA A 223 -15.13 -30.26 10.71
C ALA A 223 -16.01 -29.50 11.73
N PHE A 224 -16.23 -28.20 11.52
CA PHE A 224 -17.08 -27.37 12.37
C PHE A 224 -18.51 -27.88 12.46
N LYS A 225 -19.07 -28.38 11.35
CA LYS A 225 -20.39 -29.03 11.32
C LYS A 225 -20.40 -30.33 12.11
N SER A 226 -19.36 -31.17 11.94
CA SER A 226 -19.23 -32.45 12.64
C SER A 226 -19.18 -32.28 14.16
N HIS A 227 -18.44 -31.27 14.63
CA HIS A 227 -18.26 -30.98 16.05
C HIS A 227 -19.26 -29.97 16.61
N ALA A 228 -20.28 -29.60 15.82
CA ALA A 228 -21.33 -28.64 16.22
C ALA A 228 -20.78 -27.32 16.81
N ILE A 229 -19.68 -26.81 16.27
CA ILE A 229 -19.02 -25.59 16.77
C ILE A 229 -19.97 -24.38 16.60
N PRO A 230 -20.13 -23.49 17.60
CA PRO A 230 -20.99 -22.31 17.48
C PRO A 230 -20.57 -21.36 16.35
N LYS A 231 -21.54 -20.72 15.68
CA LYS A 231 -21.29 -19.87 14.49
C LYS A 231 -20.33 -18.72 14.74
N GLU A 232 -20.45 -18.03 15.87
CA GLU A 232 -19.54 -16.95 16.26
C GLU A 232 -18.10 -17.43 16.40
N ARG A 233 -17.90 -18.64 16.97
CA ARG A 233 -16.58 -19.25 17.09
C ARG A 233 -16.01 -19.71 15.74
N GLN A 234 -16.86 -20.25 14.87
CA GLN A 234 -16.47 -20.59 13.49
C GLN A 234 -15.95 -19.34 12.75
N GLU A 235 -16.66 -18.21 12.86
CA GLU A 235 -16.25 -16.95 12.25
C GLU A 235 -14.89 -16.47 12.78
N GLY A 236 -14.70 -16.49 14.10
CA GLY A 236 -13.41 -16.17 14.74
C GLY A 236 -12.28 -17.06 14.23
N TYR A 237 -12.48 -18.37 14.16
CA TYR A 237 -11.48 -19.30 13.62
C TYR A 237 -11.14 -19.02 12.16
N LEU A 238 -12.13 -18.75 11.31
CA LEU A 238 -11.90 -18.40 9.92
C LEU A 238 -11.14 -17.07 9.79
N PHE A 239 -11.39 -16.10 10.67
CA PHE A 239 -10.69 -14.82 10.71
C PHE A 239 -9.20 -15.03 11.01
N PHE A 240 -8.87 -15.77 12.06
CA PHE A 240 -7.47 -16.08 12.39
C PHE A 240 -6.80 -16.92 11.30
N LEU A 241 -7.50 -17.88 10.70
CA LEU A 241 -6.98 -18.67 9.57
C LEU A 241 -6.66 -17.81 8.35
N LEU A 242 -7.51 -16.83 8.02
CA LEU A 242 -7.28 -15.92 6.89
C LEU A 242 -6.02 -15.09 7.08
N ILE A 243 -5.88 -14.47 8.25
CA ILE A 243 -4.69 -13.66 8.57
C ILE A 243 -3.43 -14.54 8.63
N ALA A 244 -3.52 -15.73 9.25
CA ALA A 244 -2.40 -16.65 9.33
C ALA A 244 -1.94 -17.14 7.96
N ARG A 245 -2.88 -17.39 7.05
CA ARG A 245 -2.58 -17.69 5.65
C ARG A 245 -1.88 -16.53 4.96
N PHE A 246 -2.38 -15.30 5.14
CA PHE A 246 -1.74 -14.08 4.63
C PHE A 246 -0.30 -13.94 5.13
N CYS A 247 -0.07 -14.07 6.43
CA CYS A 247 1.26 -13.96 7.03
C CYS A 247 2.20 -15.08 6.58
N THR A 248 1.69 -16.30 6.40
CA THR A 248 2.47 -17.43 5.87
C THR A 248 2.91 -17.15 4.42
N TYR A 249 1.99 -16.69 3.57
CA TYR A 249 2.32 -16.33 2.20
C TYR A 249 3.35 -15.20 2.14
N CYS A 250 3.17 -14.14 2.94
CA CYS A 250 4.14 -13.05 3.05
C CYS A 250 5.53 -13.55 3.49
N SER A 251 5.59 -14.45 4.47
CA SER A 251 6.85 -15.01 4.96
C SER A 251 7.57 -15.83 3.89
N GLN A 252 6.83 -16.65 3.13
CA GLN A 252 7.38 -17.39 1.99
C GLN A 252 7.89 -16.44 0.90
N GLN A 253 7.11 -15.43 0.52
CA GLN A 253 7.53 -14.45 -0.49
C GLN A 253 8.76 -13.65 -0.05
N ILE A 254 8.86 -13.29 1.23
CA ILE A 254 10.05 -12.62 1.76
C ILE A 254 11.27 -13.56 1.70
N LYS A 255 11.15 -14.82 2.11
CA LYS A 255 12.25 -15.79 2.04
C LYS A 255 12.73 -16.04 0.62
N GLU A 256 11.79 -16.24 -0.30
CA GLU A 256 12.09 -16.49 -1.72
C GLU A 256 12.83 -15.33 -2.37
N ASN A 257 12.47 -14.09 -2.03
CA ASN A 257 13.02 -12.90 -2.68
C ASN A 257 14.23 -12.31 -1.93
N TYR A 258 14.22 -12.25 -0.60
CA TYR A 258 15.22 -11.54 0.22
C TYR A 258 16.01 -12.46 1.16
N GLY A 259 15.61 -13.73 1.28
CA GLY A 259 16.30 -14.71 2.12
C GLY A 259 15.78 -14.78 3.56
N THR A 260 16.16 -15.84 4.27
CA THR A 260 15.69 -16.14 5.63
C THR A 260 16.21 -15.16 6.68
N SER A 261 17.45 -14.70 6.56
CA SER A 261 18.02 -13.70 7.47
C SER A 261 17.26 -12.38 7.43
N PHE A 262 16.80 -11.97 6.24
CA PHE A 262 15.98 -10.78 6.07
C PHE A 262 14.62 -10.96 6.77
N LEU A 263 13.94 -12.08 6.58
CA LEU A 263 12.69 -12.37 7.30
C LEU A 263 12.88 -12.31 8.82
N GLN A 264 13.92 -12.95 9.37
CA GLN A 264 14.20 -12.95 10.80
C GLN A 264 14.39 -11.53 11.34
N THR A 265 15.22 -10.72 10.65
CA THR A 265 15.47 -9.32 11.01
C THR A 265 14.15 -8.51 11.01
N MET A 266 13.32 -8.73 9.99
CA MET A 266 12.02 -8.06 9.85
C MET A 266 11.05 -8.45 10.97
N SER A 267 10.98 -9.75 11.32
CA SER A 267 10.13 -10.25 12.39
C SER A 267 10.57 -9.73 13.76
N GLU A 268 11.88 -9.65 14.02
CA GLU A 268 12.44 -9.08 15.25
C GLU A 268 12.13 -7.59 15.38
N LYS A 269 12.32 -6.82 14.30
CA LYS A 269 11.94 -5.40 14.26
C LYS A 269 10.45 -5.20 14.48
N LEU A 270 9.60 -5.98 13.79
CA LEU A 270 8.14 -5.88 13.96
C LEU A 270 7.73 -6.16 15.40
N ARG A 271 8.31 -7.19 16.04
CA ARG A 271 8.11 -7.48 17.46
C ARG A 271 8.51 -6.28 18.33
N SER A 272 9.74 -5.78 18.18
CA SER A 272 10.22 -4.63 18.95
C SER A 272 9.35 -3.38 18.76
N TYR A 273 8.86 -3.13 17.56
CA TYR A 273 8.01 -1.99 17.25
C TYR A 273 6.62 -2.13 17.88
N LEU A 274 6.04 -3.33 17.84
CA LEU A 274 4.78 -3.62 18.53
C LEU A 274 4.95 -3.44 20.04
N ASP A 275 6.03 -3.93 20.63
CA ASP A 275 6.26 -3.80 22.08
C ASP A 275 6.37 -2.34 22.49
N ALA A 276 7.14 -1.56 21.72
CA ALA A 276 7.34 -0.14 21.96
C ALA A 276 6.02 0.64 21.82
N ILE A 277 5.25 0.44 20.75
CA ILE A 277 4.04 1.23 20.51
C ILE A 277 2.93 0.91 21.52
N TYR A 278 2.80 -0.35 21.95
CA TYR A 278 1.84 -0.73 22.98
C TYR A 278 2.22 -0.16 24.35
N LYS A 279 3.52 -0.17 24.69
CA LYS A 279 4.03 0.48 25.90
C LYS A 279 3.77 2.00 25.86
N ASP A 280 4.15 2.67 24.78
CA ASP A 280 3.94 4.12 24.61
C ASP A 280 2.45 4.49 24.71
N PHE A 281 1.57 3.69 24.08
CA PHE A 281 0.14 3.91 24.19
C PHE A 281 -0.37 3.73 25.63
N HIS A 282 0.16 2.76 26.38
CA HIS A 282 -0.24 2.56 27.77
C HIS A 282 0.22 3.70 28.68
N ILE A 283 1.44 4.22 28.47
CA ILE A 283 1.96 5.40 29.17
C ILE A 283 1.12 6.64 28.82
N PHE A 284 0.79 6.82 27.54
CA PHE A 284 -0.06 7.92 27.08
C PHE A 284 -1.47 7.84 27.66
N TYR A 285 -2.09 6.66 27.64
CA TYR A 285 -3.45 6.44 28.15
C TYR A 285 -3.47 6.22 29.67
N ASN A 286 -2.83 7.15 30.38
CA ASN A 286 -2.78 7.25 31.84
C ASN A 286 -4.09 7.79 32.42
N ASP A 287 -4.15 7.96 33.74
CA ASP A 287 -5.38 8.36 34.44
C ASP A 287 -5.86 9.77 34.08
N GLU A 288 -4.96 10.70 33.75
CA GLU A 288 -5.32 12.03 33.28
C GLU A 288 -5.99 11.96 31.91
N MET A 289 -5.38 11.25 30.94
CA MET A 289 -5.99 11.07 29.63
C MET A 289 -7.31 10.29 29.71
N LYS A 290 -7.42 9.29 30.59
CA LYS A 290 -8.71 8.61 30.84
C LYS A 290 -9.76 9.59 31.36
N ALA A 291 -9.42 10.51 32.26
CA ALA A 291 -10.34 11.52 32.76
C ALA A 291 -10.84 12.45 31.65
N ILE A 292 -9.92 12.97 30.82
CA ILE A 292 -10.25 13.81 29.66
C ILE A 292 -11.18 13.05 28.69
N MET A 293 -10.89 11.79 28.43
CA MET A 293 -11.66 10.96 27.49
C MET A 293 -13.03 10.57 28.06
N ASN A 294 -13.14 10.38 29.38
CA ASN A 294 -14.44 10.18 30.05
C ASN A 294 -15.34 11.43 29.92
N GLU A 295 -14.77 12.63 30.03
CA GLU A 295 -15.52 13.87 29.81
C GLU A 295 -15.99 14.00 28.35
N GLN A 296 -15.10 13.73 27.38
CA GLN A 296 -15.44 13.70 25.95
C GLN A 296 -16.56 12.68 25.68
N ARG A 297 -16.47 11.48 26.25
CA ARG A 297 -17.50 10.45 26.14
C ARG A 297 -18.86 10.95 26.61
N ASN A 298 -18.92 11.62 27.76
CA ASN A 298 -20.16 12.17 28.30
C ASN A 298 -20.76 13.27 27.40
N ILE A 299 -19.91 14.14 26.85
CA ILE A 299 -20.33 15.17 25.89
C ILE A 299 -20.92 14.51 24.64
N MET A 300 -20.22 13.54 24.05
CA MET A 300 -20.66 12.83 22.85
C MET A 300 -21.94 12.02 23.08
N ALA A 301 -22.11 11.42 24.25
CA ALA A 301 -23.33 10.69 24.62
C ALA A 301 -24.54 11.61 24.80
N SER A 302 -24.32 12.90 25.10
CA SER A 302 -25.37 13.92 25.22
C SER A 302 -25.67 14.64 23.91
N ASP A 303 -24.89 14.41 22.86
CA ASP A 303 -25.06 15.08 21.56
C ASP A 303 -26.30 14.56 20.83
N PRO A 304 -27.26 15.43 20.46
CA PRO A 304 -28.51 15.02 19.79
C PRO A 304 -28.28 14.25 18.49
N TYR A 305 -27.27 14.61 17.70
CA TYR A 305 -26.97 13.92 16.43
C TYR A 305 -26.49 12.48 16.70
N ASN A 306 -25.63 12.28 17.70
CA ASN A 306 -25.15 10.94 18.04
C ASN A 306 -26.26 10.03 18.57
N ILE A 307 -27.20 10.59 19.35
CA ILE A 307 -28.38 9.88 19.85
C ILE A 307 -29.30 9.50 18.68
N GLU A 308 -29.61 10.45 17.80
CA GLU A 308 -30.49 10.23 16.64
C GLU A 308 -29.93 9.18 15.67
N ASN A 309 -28.60 9.09 15.54
CA ASN A 309 -27.93 8.16 14.63
C ASN A 309 -27.42 6.87 15.29
N ASN A 310 -27.74 6.62 16.58
CA ASN A 310 -27.28 5.46 17.34
C ASN A 310 -25.76 5.20 17.23
N VAL A 311 -24.96 6.27 17.34
CA VAL A 311 -23.50 6.17 17.23
C VAL A 311 -22.94 5.36 18.41
N ASN A 312 -22.03 4.42 18.13
CA ASN A 312 -21.30 3.72 19.19
C ASN A 312 -20.29 4.67 19.84
N ILE A 313 -20.72 5.32 20.93
CA ILE A 313 -19.93 6.33 21.64
C ILE A 313 -18.61 5.77 22.15
N GLU A 314 -18.58 4.51 22.59
CA GLU A 314 -17.38 3.90 23.16
C GLU A 314 -16.30 3.70 22.09
N GLU A 315 -16.67 3.14 20.94
CA GLU A 315 -15.77 2.98 19.80
C GLU A 315 -15.27 4.33 19.28
N MET A 316 -16.17 5.31 19.13
CA MET A 316 -15.81 6.64 18.67
C MET A 316 -14.83 7.31 19.65
N THR A 317 -15.04 7.15 20.96
CA THR A 317 -14.11 7.62 22.00
C THR A 317 -12.76 6.93 21.87
N ASN A 318 -12.71 5.62 21.68
CA ASN A 318 -11.45 4.89 21.50
C ASN A 318 -10.69 5.33 20.24
N PHE A 319 -11.39 5.66 19.15
CA PHE A 319 -10.77 6.28 17.97
C PHE A 319 -10.20 7.67 18.27
N LEU A 320 -10.88 8.50 19.06
CA LEU A 320 -10.37 9.82 19.47
C LEU A 320 -9.14 9.71 20.38
N VAL A 321 -9.11 8.71 21.28
CA VAL A 321 -7.92 8.39 22.08
C VAL A 321 -6.73 8.12 21.16
N PHE A 322 -6.93 7.24 20.16
CA PHE A 322 -5.87 6.90 19.23
C PHE A 322 -5.44 8.08 18.37
N GLN A 323 -6.38 8.91 17.88
CA GLN A 323 -6.03 10.14 17.14
C GLN A 323 -5.19 11.10 18.00
N SER A 324 -5.53 11.23 19.28
CA SER A 324 -4.77 12.04 20.22
C SER A 324 -3.36 11.47 20.45
N PHE A 325 -3.24 10.15 20.62
CA PHE A 325 -1.95 9.47 20.69
C PHE A 325 -1.14 9.70 19.41
N GLN A 326 -1.75 9.54 18.24
CA GLN A 326 -1.08 9.74 16.97
C GLN A 326 -0.52 11.17 16.82
N LYS A 327 -1.32 12.17 17.19
CA LYS A 327 -0.92 13.59 17.12
C LYS A 327 0.20 13.94 18.10
N ASN A 328 0.11 13.46 19.34
CA ASN A 328 1.01 13.89 20.41
C ASN A 328 2.28 13.02 20.53
N CYS A 329 2.20 11.76 20.12
CA CYS A 329 3.23 10.76 20.40
C CYS A 329 3.83 10.13 19.12
N LEU A 330 3.07 10.05 18.02
CA LEU A 330 3.52 9.41 16.78
C LEU A 330 3.96 10.38 15.68
N GLN A 331 3.64 11.67 15.77
CA GLN A 331 4.19 12.67 14.86
C GLN A 331 5.60 13.04 15.32
N ALA A 332 6.61 12.65 14.55
CA ALA A 332 7.98 13.13 14.76
C ALA A 332 7.99 14.65 14.54
N GLY A 333 8.10 15.43 15.61
CA GLY A 333 8.40 16.85 15.48
C GLY A 333 9.71 17.05 14.73
N ALA A 334 9.82 18.14 13.96
CA ALA A 334 11.06 18.49 13.25
C ALA A 334 12.29 18.50 14.18
N GLU A 335 12.08 18.86 15.44
CA GLU A 335 13.10 18.85 16.50
C GLU A 335 13.61 17.44 16.83
N LEU A 336 12.73 16.43 16.87
CA LEU A 336 13.13 15.04 17.14
C LEU A 336 13.94 14.47 15.97
N ALA A 337 13.51 14.73 14.74
CA ALA A 337 14.23 14.32 13.54
C ALA A 337 15.62 14.99 13.46
N LEU A 338 15.69 16.31 13.74
CA LEU A 338 16.95 17.05 13.81
C LEU A 338 17.85 16.58 14.96
N HIS A 339 17.28 16.24 16.11
CA HIS A 339 18.02 15.67 17.23
C HIS A 339 18.64 14.33 16.82
N VAL A 340 17.83 13.38 16.34
CA VAL A 340 18.30 12.07 15.86
C VAL A 340 19.33 12.21 14.74
N GLN A 341 19.18 13.16 13.83
CA GLN A 341 20.18 13.42 12.79
C GLN A 341 21.51 13.92 13.36
N ARG A 342 21.47 14.79 14.39
CA ARG A 342 22.68 15.32 15.05
C ARG A 342 23.39 14.27 15.90
N VAL A 343 22.63 13.51 16.69
CA VAL A 343 23.20 12.45 17.55
C VAL A 343 23.39 11.13 16.85
N GLY A 344 22.76 10.86 15.70
CA GLY A 344 22.90 9.61 14.94
C GLY A 344 24.29 9.39 14.32
N HIS A 345 25.21 10.36 14.44
CA HIS A 345 26.64 10.20 14.18
C HIS A 345 27.41 9.60 15.37
N THR A 346 26.83 9.66 16.56
CA THR A 346 27.32 9.04 17.79
C THR A 346 26.39 7.87 18.11
N ASN A 347 26.87 6.76 18.68
CA ASN A 347 25.96 5.70 19.11
C ASN A 347 25.05 6.12 20.30
N ASP A 348 25.13 7.40 20.69
CA ASP A 348 24.55 8.03 21.87
C ASP A 348 23.22 8.72 21.56
N LEU A 349 22.24 7.96 21.04
CA LEU A 349 20.85 8.38 21.23
C LEU A 349 20.53 8.23 22.73
N PRO A 350 19.86 9.20 23.38
CA PRO A 350 19.53 9.11 24.80
C PRO A 350 18.87 7.77 25.11
N ASP A 351 19.30 7.13 26.19
CA ASP A 351 18.67 5.91 26.70
C ASP A 351 17.17 6.14 26.85
N PHE A 352 16.40 5.10 26.52
CA PHE A 352 14.95 5.08 26.61
C PHE A 352 14.51 5.60 27.98
N ASP A 353 13.82 6.75 28.01
CA ASP A 353 13.04 7.07 29.20
C ASP A 353 11.80 6.18 29.17
N ASP A 354 11.76 5.23 30.10
CA ASP A 354 10.63 4.32 30.28
C ASP A 354 9.31 5.05 30.57
N HIS A 355 9.34 6.36 30.81
CA HIS A 355 8.19 7.20 31.11
C HIS A 355 7.77 8.13 29.97
N PHE A 356 8.50 8.17 28.84
CA PHE A 356 8.15 9.04 27.71
C PHE A 356 7.44 8.25 26.60
N PRO A 357 6.21 8.62 26.18
CA PRO A 357 5.39 7.85 25.24
C PRO A 357 5.82 8.09 23.77
N ALA A 358 7.11 8.04 23.45
CA ALA A 358 7.61 8.23 22.08
C ALA A 358 8.79 7.30 21.71
N ASN A 359 9.00 6.23 22.48
CA ASN A 359 10.05 5.25 22.23
C ASN A 359 9.89 4.58 20.85
N PHE A 360 8.66 4.27 20.45
CA PHE A 360 8.34 3.72 19.13
C PHE A 360 8.83 4.61 17.98
N ASN A 361 8.59 5.93 18.06
CA ASN A 361 9.07 6.87 17.04
C ASN A 361 10.59 6.94 17.00
N LEU A 362 11.24 6.97 18.16
CA LEU A 362 12.70 7.01 18.25
C LEU A 362 13.33 5.76 17.62
N ILE A 363 12.82 4.57 17.95
CA ILE A 363 13.33 3.30 17.43
C ILE A 363 13.15 3.24 15.90
N THR A 364 11.95 3.55 15.41
CA THR A 364 11.64 3.51 13.97
C THR A 364 12.46 4.52 13.18
N LEU A 365 12.67 5.73 13.70
CA LEU A 365 13.57 6.73 13.09
C LEU A 365 15.02 6.23 13.06
N LYS A 366 15.53 5.70 14.17
CA LYS A 366 16.90 5.18 14.28
C LYS A 366 17.15 4.05 13.28
N ASP A 367 16.23 3.11 13.19
CA ASP A 367 16.32 1.99 12.25
C ASP A 367 16.22 2.45 10.80
N GLY A 368 15.38 3.46 10.51
CA GLY A 368 15.33 4.11 9.20
C GLY A 368 16.67 4.75 8.81
N PHE A 369 17.27 5.53 9.71
CA PHE A 369 18.59 6.13 9.47
C PHE A 369 19.69 5.08 9.29
N ARG A 370 19.72 4.04 10.13
CA ARG A 370 20.68 2.94 10.01
C ARG A 370 20.53 2.19 8.69
N TYR A 371 19.29 1.94 8.28
CA TYR A 371 19.02 1.32 6.98
C TYR A 371 19.55 2.20 5.85
N LEU A 372 19.26 3.50 5.86
CA LEU A 372 19.77 4.45 4.87
C LEU A 372 21.30 4.52 4.85
N GLN A 373 21.97 4.47 6.01
CA GLN A 373 23.43 4.41 6.11
C GLN A 373 24.01 3.09 5.60
N SER A 374 23.30 1.98 5.77
CA SER A 374 23.73 0.66 5.30
C SER A 374 23.57 0.49 3.79
N GLN A 375 22.72 1.31 3.14
CA GLN A 375 22.63 1.30 1.69
C GLN A 375 23.99 1.77 1.14
N ALA A 376 24.68 0.88 0.44
CA ALA A 376 25.92 1.22 -0.24
C ALA A 376 25.62 2.38 -1.19
N ASN A 377 26.35 3.48 -1.06
CA ASN A 377 26.27 4.58 -2.01
C ASN A 377 26.84 4.05 -3.34
N PRO A 378 26.03 3.82 -4.39
CA PRO A 378 26.56 3.31 -5.65
C PRO A 378 27.68 4.22 -6.13
N GLU A 379 28.75 3.65 -6.70
CA GLU A 379 29.94 4.39 -7.16
C GLU A 379 29.57 5.57 -8.09
N GLN A 380 28.43 5.48 -8.78
CA GLN A 380 27.92 6.50 -9.70
C GLN A 380 26.74 7.33 -9.17
N PHE A 381 26.20 7.06 -7.97
CA PHE A 381 24.95 7.67 -7.51
C PHE A 381 24.96 9.19 -7.45
N LEU A 382 26.06 9.79 -6.96
CA LEU A 382 26.21 11.24 -6.96
C LEU A 382 26.23 11.80 -8.38
N ALA A 383 26.94 11.14 -9.30
CA ALA A 383 26.96 11.52 -10.71
C ALA A 383 25.59 11.35 -11.38
N ASN A 384 24.83 10.30 -11.00
CA ASN A 384 23.47 10.07 -11.47
C ASN A 384 22.55 11.24 -11.07
N ILE A 385 22.56 11.61 -9.78
CA ILE A 385 21.77 12.72 -9.23
C ILE A 385 22.20 14.06 -9.85
N GLU A 386 23.49 14.33 -9.93
CA GLU A 386 24.02 15.57 -10.51
C GLU A 386 23.59 15.71 -11.99
N ASN A 387 23.77 14.65 -12.79
CA ASN A 387 23.30 14.65 -14.17
C ASN A 387 21.77 14.76 -14.30
N TYR A 388 21.02 14.17 -13.36
CA TYR A 388 19.57 14.34 -13.27
C TYR A 388 19.19 15.82 -13.06
N HIS A 389 19.83 16.49 -12.10
CA HIS A 389 19.65 17.92 -11.86
C HIS A 389 20.00 18.76 -13.10
N HIS A 390 21.15 18.51 -13.73
CA HIS A 390 21.55 19.21 -14.96
C HIS A 390 20.53 19.03 -16.09
N GLY A 391 19.96 17.84 -16.25
CA GLY A 391 18.94 17.56 -17.26
C GLY A 391 17.70 18.43 -17.08
N TYR A 392 17.15 18.47 -15.87
CA TYR A 392 15.92 19.21 -15.62
C TYR A 392 16.16 20.73 -15.54
N PHE A 393 17.18 21.17 -14.79
CA PHE A 393 17.39 22.58 -14.52
C PHE A 393 18.23 23.28 -15.57
N ASP A 394 19.24 22.65 -16.14
CA ASP A 394 20.20 23.37 -16.98
C ASP A 394 19.90 23.22 -18.47
N VAL A 395 19.52 22.02 -18.91
CA VAL A 395 19.15 21.80 -20.32
C VAL A 395 17.85 22.54 -20.66
N LEU A 396 16.81 22.39 -19.84
CA LEU A 396 15.51 23.03 -20.12
C LEU A 396 15.57 24.57 -20.00
N ASN A 397 16.49 25.11 -19.19
CA ASN A 397 16.73 26.55 -19.08
C ASN A 397 17.84 27.06 -20.02
N LYS A 398 18.33 26.23 -20.96
CA LYS A 398 19.37 26.58 -21.95
C LYS A 398 20.71 27.02 -21.34
N GLN A 399 21.00 26.59 -20.12
CA GLN A 399 22.30 26.78 -19.45
C GLN A 399 23.31 25.70 -19.89
N MET A 400 22.82 24.56 -20.38
CA MET A 400 23.63 23.47 -20.92
C MET A 400 23.05 22.98 -22.26
N SER A 401 23.90 22.56 -23.21
CA SER A 401 23.42 21.93 -24.44
C SER A 401 22.95 20.50 -24.18
N PHE A 402 21.92 20.08 -24.92
CA PHE A 402 21.41 18.72 -24.84
C PHE A 402 22.49 17.68 -25.14
N GLU A 403 23.34 17.92 -26.14
CA GLU A 403 24.37 16.97 -26.57
C GLU A 403 25.47 16.77 -25.52
N ASN A 404 25.81 17.83 -24.76
CA ASN A 404 26.80 17.73 -23.68
C ASN A 404 26.20 16.95 -22.51
N TRP A 405 25.01 17.35 -22.06
CA TRP A 405 24.28 16.63 -21.01
C TRP A 405 24.04 15.16 -21.36
N PHE A 406 23.66 14.87 -22.61
CA PHE A 406 23.34 13.51 -23.05
C PHE A 406 24.55 12.59 -23.04
N LYS A 407 25.75 13.10 -23.33
CA LYS A 407 27.00 12.33 -23.19
C LYS A 407 27.24 11.95 -21.73
N GLU A 408 27.03 12.88 -20.81
CA GLU A 408 27.16 12.62 -19.37
C GLU A 408 26.11 11.61 -18.90
N TYR A 409 24.86 11.75 -19.35
CA TYR A 409 23.74 10.84 -19.08
C TYR A 409 24.06 9.40 -19.51
N GLN A 410 24.70 9.23 -20.67
CA GLN A 410 25.17 7.92 -21.13
C GLN A 410 26.33 7.41 -20.28
N SER A 411 27.30 8.28 -19.93
CA SER A 411 28.50 7.90 -19.18
C SER A 411 28.23 7.44 -17.75
N CYS A 412 27.23 8.03 -17.08
CA CYS A 412 26.80 7.63 -15.73
C CYS A 412 25.68 6.56 -15.76
N HIS A 413 25.33 6.02 -16.94
CA HIS A 413 24.27 5.02 -17.09
C HIS A 413 22.89 5.46 -16.58
N ASN A 414 22.57 6.76 -16.63
CA ASN A 414 21.25 7.28 -16.25
C ASN A 414 20.12 6.76 -17.15
N TYR A 415 20.39 6.15 -18.30
CA TYR A 415 19.38 5.44 -19.09
C TYR A 415 18.82 4.18 -18.40
N ILE A 416 19.48 3.66 -17.37
CA ILE A 416 18.99 2.56 -16.53
C ILE A 416 18.20 3.11 -15.36
N VAL A 417 18.72 4.18 -14.75
CA VAL A 417 18.23 4.75 -13.49
C VAL A 417 17.06 5.71 -13.74
N TYR A 418 17.19 6.62 -14.70
CA TYR A 418 16.22 7.65 -15.09
C TYR A 418 15.85 7.55 -16.57
N PRO A 419 15.34 6.39 -17.04
CA PRO A 419 15.00 6.18 -18.45
C PRO A 419 13.96 7.19 -18.99
N TRP A 420 13.12 7.74 -18.12
CA TRP A 420 12.14 8.77 -18.46
C TRP A 420 12.74 10.15 -18.72
N LEU A 421 13.93 10.45 -18.18
CA LEU A 421 14.49 11.80 -18.17
C LEU A 421 14.89 12.26 -19.57
N GLU A 422 15.61 11.43 -20.32
CA GLU A 422 15.94 11.72 -21.71
C GLU A 422 14.68 11.93 -22.54
N GLN A 423 13.70 11.03 -22.38
CA GLN A 423 12.47 11.06 -23.15
C GLN A 423 11.70 12.36 -22.87
N TRP A 424 11.57 12.75 -21.60
CA TRP A 424 10.91 13.99 -21.23
C TRP A 424 11.65 15.23 -21.79
N ILE A 425 12.96 15.33 -21.59
CA ILE A 425 13.75 16.48 -22.07
C ILE A 425 13.65 16.63 -23.59
N ARG A 426 13.79 15.52 -24.34
CA ARG A 426 13.60 15.54 -25.80
C ARG A 426 12.20 16.01 -26.18
N GLY A 427 11.17 15.51 -25.50
CA GLY A 427 9.78 15.92 -25.71
C GLY A 427 9.60 17.43 -25.58
N VAL A 428 10.15 18.03 -24.51
CA VAL A 428 10.08 19.48 -24.28
C VAL A 428 10.87 20.26 -25.32
N LEU A 429 12.09 19.83 -25.67
CA LEU A 429 12.93 20.51 -26.67
C LEU A 429 12.26 20.52 -28.05
N LEU A 430 11.75 19.37 -28.51
CA LEU A 430 11.03 19.24 -29.78
C LEU A 430 9.74 20.07 -29.79
N PHE A 431 9.02 20.09 -28.66
CA PHE A 431 7.85 20.95 -28.50
C PHE A 431 8.19 22.43 -28.71
N LYS A 432 9.31 22.91 -28.16
CA LYS A 432 9.80 24.28 -28.38
C LYS A 432 10.28 24.53 -29.82
N GLN A 433 10.74 23.49 -30.51
CA GLN A 433 11.14 23.53 -31.92
C GLN A 433 9.94 23.41 -32.90
N ASN A 434 8.72 23.26 -32.40
CA ASN A 434 7.49 23.02 -33.17
C ASN A 434 7.37 21.64 -33.82
N ASP A 435 8.19 20.66 -33.42
CA ASP A 435 7.98 19.26 -33.81
C ASP A 435 7.05 18.56 -32.82
N ILE A 436 5.76 18.88 -32.92
CA ILE A 436 4.74 18.48 -31.94
C ILE A 436 4.41 16.99 -32.01
N ALA A 437 4.53 16.38 -33.20
CA ALA A 437 4.25 14.97 -33.38
C ALA A 437 5.30 14.13 -32.65
N GLU A 438 6.57 14.43 -32.89
CA GLU A 438 7.66 13.69 -32.27
C GLU A 438 7.79 14.01 -30.78
N ALA A 439 7.55 15.27 -30.38
CA ALA A 439 7.47 15.64 -28.97
C ALA A 439 6.50 14.75 -28.18
N LEU A 440 5.30 14.48 -28.73
CA LEU A 440 4.31 13.64 -28.07
C LEU A 440 4.77 12.18 -27.95
N ASN A 441 5.44 11.62 -28.98
CA ASN A 441 5.98 10.26 -28.94
C ASN A 441 6.98 10.06 -27.79
N PHE A 442 7.83 11.07 -27.59
CA PHE A 442 8.79 11.11 -26.48
C PHE A 442 8.09 11.20 -25.12
N MET A 443 7.04 12.02 -24.98
CA MET A 443 6.27 12.11 -23.73
C MET A 443 5.51 10.81 -23.42
N ASP A 444 4.87 10.18 -24.43
CA ASP A 444 4.21 8.88 -24.29
C ASP A 444 5.20 7.79 -23.81
N SER A 445 6.46 7.89 -24.25
CA SER A 445 7.54 6.97 -23.84
C SER A 445 8.01 7.24 -22.41
N ALA A 446 8.21 8.51 -22.05
CA ALA A 446 8.56 8.93 -20.69
C ALA A 446 7.50 8.49 -19.66
N PHE A 447 6.22 8.63 -20.01
CA PHE A 447 5.10 8.28 -19.13
C PHE A 447 5.11 6.81 -18.69
N LYS A 448 5.66 5.90 -19.50
CA LYS A 448 5.71 4.47 -19.15
C LYS A 448 6.61 4.19 -17.96
N THR A 449 7.67 4.96 -17.77
CA THR A 449 8.71 4.70 -16.77
C THR A 449 8.79 5.75 -15.67
N ILE A 450 8.18 6.92 -15.86
CA ILE A 450 8.17 7.99 -14.84
C ILE A 450 7.18 7.70 -13.71
N ARG A 451 6.06 7.04 -14.06
CA ARG A 451 5.09 6.53 -13.09
C ARG A 451 5.81 5.53 -12.20
N TYR A 452 5.70 5.73 -10.88
CA TYR A 452 6.41 4.93 -9.89
C TYR A 452 7.93 5.11 -9.82
N SER A 453 8.51 6.19 -10.37
CA SER A 453 9.95 6.42 -10.20
C SER A 453 10.37 7.85 -9.85
N ALA A 454 9.61 8.87 -10.27
CA ALA A 454 10.07 10.26 -10.18
C ALA A 454 9.63 11.05 -8.94
N GLY A 455 8.91 10.44 -7.99
CA GLY A 455 8.40 11.15 -6.80
C GLY A 455 7.64 12.42 -7.18
N LYS A 456 7.99 13.54 -6.53
CA LYS A 456 7.37 14.86 -6.75
C LYS A 456 7.46 15.37 -8.19
N HIS A 457 8.45 14.94 -8.96
CA HIS A 457 8.63 15.39 -10.34
C HIS A 457 7.58 14.81 -11.30
N GLN A 458 6.79 13.82 -10.86
CA GLN A 458 5.63 13.36 -11.61
C GLN A 458 4.64 14.50 -11.85
N GLU A 459 4.45 15.41 -10.89
CA GLU A 459 3.55 16.56 -11.07
C GLU A 459 4.02 17.41 -12.25
N CYS A 460 5.25 17.91 -12.22
CA CYS A 460 5.82 18.74 -13.28
C CYS A 460 5.78 18.05 -14.65
N PHE A 461 6.07 16.75 -14.70
CA PHE A 461 5.95 15.97 -15.94
C PHE A 461 4.53 15.97 -16.49
N LEU A 462 3.52 15.75 -15.64
CA LEU A 462 2.12 15.75 -16.07
C LEU A 462 1.74 17.11 -16.66
N GLU A 463 2.28 18.20 -16.13
CA GLU A 463 2.02 19.53 -16.68
C GLU A 463 2.49 19.68 -18.12
N ASP A 464 3.75 19.31 -18.36
CA ASP A 464 4.37 19.35 -19.68
C ASP A 464 3.65 18.39 -20.63
N TYR A 465 3.27 17.21 -20.14
CA TYR A 465 2.61 16.20 -20.95
C TYR A 465 1.21 16.65 -21.39
N LEU A 466 0.45 17.30 -20.50
CA LEU A 466 -0.84 17.89 -20.84
C LEU A 466 -0.68 19.00 -21.88
N LEU A 467 0.29 19.91 -21.72
CA LEU A 467 0.57 20.98 -22.68
C LEU A 467 0.93 20.45 -24.07
N ILE A 468 1.86 19.50 -24.14
CA ILE A 468 2.31 18.90 -25.40
C ILE A 468 1.16 18.15 -26.06
N SER A 469 0.32 17.47 -25.28
CA SER A 469 -0.89 16.82 -25.77
C SER A 469 -1.92 17.80 -26.35
N LEU A 470 -2.10 18.99 -25.75
CA LEU A 470 -3.00 20.02 -26.29
C LEU A 470 -2.54 20.56 -27.64
N ALA A 471 -1.22 20.71 -27.81
CA ALA A 471 -0.64 21.19 -29.06
C ALA A 471 -0.78 20.19 -30.21
N ASN A 472 -0.85 18.89 -29.89
CA ASN A 472 -0.98 17.86 -30.91
C ASN A 472 -2.44 17.70 -31.38
N PRO A 473 -2.73 17.71 -32.69
CA PRO A 473 -4.09 17.49 -33.20
C PRO A 473 -4.73 16.18 -32.73
N LYS A 474 -3.92 15.13 -32.55
CA LYS A 474 -4.35 13.78 -32.10
C LYS A 474 -4.04 13.52 -30.62
N GLY A 475 -3.67 14.55 -29.86
CA GLY A 475 -3.18 14.40 -28.49
C GLY A 475 -4.24 14.09 -27.42
N TYR A 476 -5.53 13.98 -27.75
CA TYR A 476 -6.58 13.71 -26.75
C TYR A 476 -6.33 12.42 -25.96
N LYS A 477 -5.84 11.35 -26.61
CA LYS A 477 -5.57 10.08 -25.93
C LYS A 477 -4.49 10.25 -24.85
N SER A 478 -3.37 10.89 -25.20
CA SER A 478 -2.27 11.18 -24.28
C SER A 478 -2.68 12.17 -23.19
N PHE A 479 -3.46 13.20 -23.53
CA PHE A 479 -4.04 14.13 -22.55
C PHE A 479 -4.89 13.38 -21.53
N LYS A 480 -5.82 12.54 -21.99
CA LYS A 480 -6.68 11.74 -21.11
C LYS A 480 -5.86 10.82 -20.21
N GLN A 481 -4.81 10.20 -20.75
CA GLN A 481 -3.93 9.32 -20.00
C GLN A 481 -3.18 10.06 -18.88
N ALA A 482 -2.57 11.20 -19.20
CA ALA A 482 -1.90 12.07 -18.23
C ALA A 482 -2.88 12.55 -17.16
N TYR A 483 -4.06 13.00 -17.59
CA TYR A 483 -5.08 13.55 -16.72
C TYR A 483 -5.59 12.52 -15.71
N LYS A 484 -5.96 11.32 -16.17
CA LYS A 484 -6.43 10.25 -15.28
C LYS A 484 -5.36 9.73 -14.33
N TRP A 485 -4.08 9.75 -14.73
CA TRP A 485 -3.00 9.48 -13.78
C TRP A 485 -2.91 10.56 -12.71
N GLY A 486 -3.05 11.83 -13.09
CA GLY A 486 -3.16 12.93 -12.14
C GLY A 486 -4.38 12.79 -11.22
N THR A 487 -5.55 12.39 -11.72
CA THR A 487 -6.75 12.13 -10.89
C THR A 487 -6.49 11.02 -9.88
N PHE A 488 -5.87 9.92 -10.31
CA PHE A 488 -5.45 8.84 -9.42
C PHE A 488 -4.49 9.33 -8.33
N MET A 489 -3.43 10.05 -8.71
CA MET A 489 -2.49 10.63 -7.73
C MET A 489 -3.22 11.58 -6.76
N ASN A 490 -4.11 12.44 -7.26
CA ASN A 490 -4.88 13.40 -6.47
C ASN A 490 -5.78 12.74 -5.41
N HIS A 491 -6.37 11.58 -5.75
CA HIS A 491 -7.20 10.82 -4.82
C HIS A 491 -6.43 10.38 -3.56
N PHE A 492 -5.13 10.12 -3.68
CA PHE A 492 -4.30 9.58 -2.59
C PHE A 492 -3.24 10.55 -2.05
N GLY A 493 -3.03 11.69 -2.70
CA GLY A 493 -2.18 12.78 -2.24
C GLY A 493 -2.67 14.04 -2.92
N GLY A 494 -2.98 15.09 -2.15
CA GLY A 494 -3.67 16.29 -2.62
C GLY A 494 -2.91 17.09 -3.68
N LEU A 495 -2.89 16.59 -4.91
CA LEU A 495 -2.46 17.31 -6.09
C LEU A 495 -3.43 18.46 -6.38
N LYS A 496 -3.09 19.25 -7.39
CA LYS A 496 -3.85 20.43 -7.78
C LYS A 496 -5.34 20.12 -8.00
N PRO A 497 -6.24 21.10 -7.70
CA PRO A 497 -7.68 20.98 -7.94
C PRO A 497 -8.08 20.64 -9.39
N LEU A 498 -7.16 20.77 -10.35
CA LEU A 498 -7.43 20.41 -11.74
C LEU A 498 -7.70 18.90 -11.89
N PHE A 499 -7.13 18.04 -11.07
CA PHE A 499 -7.21 16.58 -11.22
C PHE A 499 -8.38 15.98 -10.42
N ASN A 500 -9.58 16.51 -10.65
CA ASN A 500 -10.78 16.17 -9.89
C ASN A 500 -11.95 15.68 -10.76
N LEU A 501 -11.77 15.61 -12.08
CA LEU A 501 -12.79 15.05 -12.99
C LEU A 501 -12.54 13.56 -13.18
N GLU A 502 -13.62 12.79 -13.14
CA GLU A 502 -13.60 11.33 -13.33
C GLU A 502 -14.27 10.91 -14.65
N SER A 503 -15.28 11.66 -15.12
CA SER A 503 -15.99 11.35 -16.37
C SER A 503 -15.14 11.61 -17.62
N ASP A 504 -15.14 10.64 -18.54
CA ASP A 504 -14.51 10.78 -19.86
C ASP A 504 -15.08 11.98 -20.65
N GLU A 505 -16.37 12.27 -20.52
CA GLU A 505 -17.04 13.41 -21.14
C GLU A 505 -16.55 14.74 -20.57
N GLU A 506 -16.44 14.86 -19.25
CA GLU A 506 -15.94 16.07 -18.59
C GLU A 506 -14.48 16.33 -18.95
N ILE A 507 -13.65 15.28 -18.94
CA ILE A 507 -12.24 15.36 -19.37
C ILE A 507 -12.13 15.80 -20.83
N LYS A 508 -13.03 15.32 -21.70
CA LYS A 508 -13.09 15.73 -23.11
C LYS A 508 -13.47 17.20 -23.27
N GLN A 509 -14.44 17.68 -22.49
CA GLN A 509 -14.83 19.09 -22.48
C GLN A 509 -13.67 19.97 -21.99
N LEU A 510 -12.99 19.55 -20.92
CA LEU A 510 -11.79 20.22 -20.42
C LEU A 510 -10.69 20.28 -21.49
N TYR A 511 -10.39 19.16 -22.16
CA TYR A 511 -9.41 19.12 -23.25
C TYR A 511 -9.75 20.15 -24.34
N GLN A 512 -11.01 20.23 -24.76
CA GLN A 512 -11.43 21.17 -25.79
C GLN A 512 -11.27 22.63 -25.32
N ALA A 513 -11.73 22.95 -24.11
CA ALA A 513 -11.61 24.30 -23.54
C ALA A 513 -10.14 24.73 -23.40
N LYS A 514 -9.27 23.83 -22.92
CA LYS A 514 -7.84 24.11 -22.72
C LYS A 514 -7.07 24.15 -24.03
N LYS A 515 -7.52 23.42 -25.06
CA LYS A 515 -6.95 23.51 -26.40
C LYS A 515 -7.17 24.87 -27.03
N ASP A 516 -8.36 25.44 -26.84
CA ASP A 516 -8.65 26.79 -27.34
C ASP A 516 -7.90 27.86 -26.55
N ALA A 517 -7.74 27.70 -25.23
CA ALA A 517 -6.85 28.53 -24.43
C ALA A 517 -5.38 28.44 -24.90
N PHE A 518 -4.88 27.23 -25.19
CA PHE A 518 -3.52 27.02 -25.68
C PHE A 518 -3.25 27.77 -26.99
N LYS A 519 -4.19 27.76 -27.95
CA LYS A 519 -4.06 28.50 -29.22
C LYS A 519 -3.81 30.01 -29.01
N ALA A 520 -4.37 30.60 -27.94
CA ALA A 520 -4.13 32.01 -27.62
C ALA A 520 -2.67 32.27 -27.21
N PHE A 521 -1.98 31.27 -26.63
CA PHE A 521 -0.60 31.37 -26.15
C PHE A 521 0.42 30.68 -27.07
N GLU A 522 -0.03 29.98 -28.11
CA GLU A 522 0.83 29.19 -29.01
C GLU A 522 1.98 30.02 -29.61
N LYS A 523 1.70 31.26 -30.04
CA LYS A 523 2.71 32.17 -30.59
C LYS A 523 3.78 32.61 -29.58
N MET A 524 3.49 32.51 -28.28
CA MET A 524 4.39 32.90 -27.20
C MET A 524 5.09 31.69 -26.54
N LYS A 525 4.70 30.45 -26.88
CA LYS A 525 5.18 29.24 -26.22
C LYS A 525 6.70 29.05 -26.26
N ASN A 526 7.37 29.58 -27.30
CA ASN A 526 8.82 29.47 -27.47
C ASN A 526 9.60 30.52 -26.64
N LYS A 527 8.91 31.52 -26.08
CA LYS A 527 9.47 32.60 -25.24
C LYS A 527 9.18 32.43 -23.75
N MET A 528 8.36 31.44 -23.38
CA MET A 528 7.99 31.14 -22.00
C MET A 528 8.62 29.81 -21.58
N ASP A 529 8.97 29.66 -20.31
CA ASP A 529 9.21 28.35 -19.73
C ASP A 529 7.91 27.53 -19.67
N MET A 530 8.01 26.21 -19.50
CA MET A 530 6.84 25.33 -19.53
C MET A 530 5.89 25.58 -18.36
N LYS A 531 6.41 25.82 -17.16
CA LYS A 531 5.63 26.07 -15.94
C LYS A 531 4.76 27.32 -16.07
N THR A 532 5.32 28.40 -16.61
CA THR A 532 4.58 29.63 -16.91
C THR A 532 3.49 29.39 -17.96
N LEU A 533 3.81 28.67 -19.05
CA LEU A 533 2.82 28.34 -20.07
C LEU A 533 1.67 27.50 -19.49
N ALA A 534 1.98 26.51 -18.65
CA ALA A 534 0.99 25.66 -18.00
C ALA A 534 0.11 26.46 -17.04
N LYS A 535 0.70 27.41 -16.28
CA LYS A 535 -0.05 28.36 -15.45
C LYS A 535 -1.05 29.16 -16.26
N MET A 536 -0.67 29.65 -17.44
CA MET A 536 -1.55 30.47 -18.28
C MET A 536 -2.68 29.65 -18.91
N VAL A 537 -2.40 28.42 -19.34
CA VAL A 537 -3.38 27.54 -19.99
C VAL A 537 -4.35 26.94 -18.96
N PHE A 538 -3.82 26.40 -17.87
CA PHE A 538 -4.63 25.66 -16.89
C PHE A 538 -5.13 26.53 -15.73
N HIS A 539 -4.60 27.75 -15.56
CA HIS A 539 -4.89 28.64 -14.43
C HIS A 539 -4.56 28.03 -13.06
N TRP A 540 -3.50 27.24 -12.99
CA TRP A 540 -3.09 26.66 -11.72
C TRP A 540 -2.67 27.73 -10.72
N ARG A 541 -3.20 27.60 -9.50
CA ARG A 541 -2.64 28.23 -8.33
C ARG A 541 -1.46 27.36 -7.91
N TYR A 542 -0.26 27.91 -8.02
CA TYR A 542 0.89 27.37 -7.31
C TYR A 542 0.88 28.04 -5.96
N ASP A 543 1.08 27.28 -4.88
CA ASP A 543 1.28 27.87 -3.57
C ASP A 543 2.40 28.92 -3.69
N GLN A 544 2.19 30.08 -3.07
CA GLN A 544 3.25 31.06 -2.91
C GLN A 544 4.24 30.41 -1.94
N GLY A 545 5.29 29.82 -2.50
CA GLY A 545 6.30 29.06 -1.75
C GLY A 545 6.96 29.87 -0.66
#